data_AF-A0A9D9S3V8-F1
#
_entry.id   AF-A0A9D9S3V8-F1
#
_cell.length_a   1.000
_cell.length_b   1.000
_cell.length_c   1.000
_cell.angle_alpha   90.00
_cell.angle_beta   90.00
_cell.angle_gamma   90.00
#
_symmetry.space_group_name_H-M   'P 1'
#
loop_
_entity.id
_entity.type
_entity.pdbx_description
1 polymer ?
#
loop_
_entity_poly.entity_id
_entity_poly.type
_entity_poly.pdbx_seq_one_letter_code
_entity_poly.pdbx_strand_id
1 'polypeptide(L)'
;MSARRSLATELAAAAAAYQTADVIPHCTQCAKPCCKLDALVLEMEWKQIKTLWKIADSRAVFDKRLAAGDGPQEIRESEGLYFVHSKPCPAYDQAGGSCQIYGQALKPVGCSDFPVYEDRGSIMADLRCEAVDLKALTAWIARTLGPEVRIVQSADREFPFLVTLSVRSSGNKRK
;
A
#
# COMPACT_ATOMS: atom_id res chain seq x y z
N MET A 1 -11.50 21.08 -12.59
CA MET A 1 -11.11 19.89 -11.79
C MET A 1 -10.89 20.34 -10.36
N SER A 2 -11.48 19.66 -9.37
CA SER A 2 -11.61 20.18 -8.00
C SER A 2 -10.35 19.97 -7.17
N ALA A 3 -10.01 20.92 -6.29
CA ALA A 3 -8.80 20.92 -5.44
C ALA A 3 -8.62 19.64 -4.56
N ARG A 4 -9.69 18.88 -4.32
CA ARG A 4 -9.60 17.56 -3.67
C ARG A 4 -8.90 16.50 -4.52
N ARG A 5 -9.12 16.52 -5.84
CA ARG A 5 -8.48 15.56 -6.75
C ARG A 5 -6.99 15.87 -6.92
N SER A 6 -6.59 17.14 -6.83
CA SER A 6 -5.16 17.50 -6.84
C SER A 6 -4.48 17.04 -5.54
N LEU A 7 -5.10 17.27 -4.37
CA LEU A 7 -4.52 16.84 -3.09
C LEU A 7 -4.34 15.31 -3.00
N ALA A 8 -5.34 14.52 -3.38
CA ALA A 8 -5.22 13.05 -3.37
C ALA A 8 -4.07 12.58 -4.29
N THR A 9 -3.90 13.22 -5.44
CA THR A 9 -2.80 12.90 -6.37
C THR A 9 -1.44 13.24 -5.77
N GLU A 10 -1.30 14.41 -5.13
CA GLU A 10 -0.08 14.83 -4.45
C GLU A 10 0.26 13.92 -3.27
N LEU A 11 -0.74 13.53 -2.49
CA LEU A 11 -0.58 12.59 -1.38
C LEU A 11 -0.14 11.21 -1.85
N ALA A 12 -0.78 10.67 -2.89
CA ALA A 12 -0.38 9.39 -3.49
C ALA A 12 1.07 9.44 -4.00
N ALA A 13 1.46 10.54 -4.64
CA ALA A 13 2.85 10.74 -5.08
C ALA A 13 3.82 10.84 -3.90
N ALA A 14 3.46 11.58 -2.84
CA ALA A 14 4.28 11.72 -1.64
C ALA A 14 4.51 10.38 -0.92
N ALA A 15 3.45 9.60 -0.75
CA ALA A 15 3.48 8.24 -0.20
C ALA A 15 4.41 7.32 -1.02
N ALA A 16 4.22 7.30 -2.34
CA ALA A 16 5.05 6.49 -3.23
C ALA A 16 6.54 6.90 -3.16
N ALA A 17 6.83 8.20 -3.04
CA ALA A 17 8.18 8.71 -2.91
C ALA A 17 8.83 8.33 -1.56
N TYR A 18 8.10 8.49 -0.44
CA TYR A 18 8.57 8.07 0.88
C TYR A 18 8.92 6.58 0.91
N GLN A 19 8.06 5.75 0.33
CA GLN A 19 8.33 4.32 0.27
C GLN A 19 9.60 3.99 -0.50
N THR A 20 9.84 4.68 -1.60
CA THR A 20 11.05 4.48 -2.42
C THR A 20 12.30 4.90 -1.67
N ALA A 21 12.23 5.97 -0.88
CA ALA A 21 13.35 6.54 -0.18
C ALA A 21 13.68 5.84 1.15
N ASP A 22 12.66 5.45 1.93
CA ASP A 22 12.84 5.03 3.32
C ASP A 22 12.40 3.57 3.55
N VAL A 23 11.22 3.17 3.04
CA VAL A 23 10.66 1.84 3.32
C VAL A 23 11.40 0.73 2.55
N ILE A 24 11.55 0.91 1.24
CA ILE A 24 12.17 -0.07 0.34
C ILE A 24 13.60 -0.43 0.79
N PRO A 25 14.50 0.54 1.05
CA PRO A 25 15.88 0.22 1.42
C PRO A 25 16.00 -0.53 2.75
N HIS A 26 15.05 -0.35 3.66
CA HIS A 26 15.03 -1.03 4.96
C HIS A 26 14.54 -2.49 4.88
N CYS A 27 13.80 -2.85 3.81
CA CYS A 27 13.10 -4.14 3.73
C CYS A 27 14.00 -5.38 3.85
N THR A 28 15.25 -5.32 3.37
CA THR A 28 16.22 -6.43 3.44
C THR A 28 16.69 -6.73 4.87
N GLN A 29 16.53 -5.77 5.79
CA GLN A 29 16.93 -5.88 7.18
C GLN A 29 15.73 -6.09 8.11
N CYS A 30 14.51 -6.02 7.58
CA CYS A 30 13.31 -6.11 8.38
C CYS A 30 13.14 -7.49 9.02
N ALA A 31 12.85 -7.55 10.32
CA ALA A 31 12.35 -8.76 10.96
C ALA A 31 10.91 -9.08 10.52
N LYS A 32 10.11 -8.04 10.24
CA LYS A 32 8.71 -8.13 9.75
C LYS A 32 8.50 -7.25 8.49
N PRO A 33 9.00 -7.66 7.31
CA PRO A 33 8.80 -6.88 6.10
C PRO A 33 7.32 -6.88 5.68
N CYS A 34 6.82 -5.74 5.20
CA CYS A 34 5.41 -5.57 4.78
C CYS A 34 4.93 -6.66 3.80
N CYS A 35 5.82 -7.11 2.91
CA CYS A 35 5.51 -8.14 1.91
C CYS A 35 5.44 -9.58 2.48
N LYS A 36 5.86 -9.79 3.72
CA LYS A 36 5.79 -11.08 4.43
C LYS A 36 4.63 -11.13 5.43
N LEU A 37 3.92 -10.03 5.65
CA LEU A 37 2.82 -9.98 6.62
C LEU A 37 1.68 -10.90 6.16
N ASP A 38 1.48 -11.99 6.91
CA ASP A 38 0.47 -13.03 6.73
C ASP A 38 -0.95 -12.56 7.09
N ALA A 39 -1.07 -11.43 7.79
CA ALA A 39 -2.33 -10.83 8.23
C ALA A 39 -2.84 -9.69 7.32
N LEU A 40 -2.35 -9.60 6.09
CA LEU A 40 -2.84 -8.63 5.11
C LEU A 40 -3.89 -9.27 4.20
N VAL A 41 -4.90 -8.46 3.84
CA VAL A 41 -5.74 -8.70 2.68
C VAL A 41 -5.31 -7.67 1.64
N LEU A 42 -4.66 -8.13 0.56
CA LEU A 42 -4.30 -7.27 -0.56
C LEU A 42 -5.49 -7.21 -1.52
N GLU A 43 -6.06 -6.02 -1.70
CA GLU A 43 -7.05 -5.75 -2.73
C GLU A 43 -6.34 -5.42 -4.05
N MET A 44 -6.64 -6.16 -5.10
CA MET A 44 -5.87 -6.13 -6.34
C MET A 44 -6.76 -6.19 -7.58
N GLU A 45 -6.35 -5.49 -8.64
CA GLU A 45 -6.96 -5.64 -9.97
C GLU A 45 -6.39 -6.85 -10.74
N TRP A 46 -7.13 -7.33 -11.74
CA TRP A 46 -6.73 -8.46 -12.58
C TRP A 46 -5.29 -8.36 -13.13
N LYS A 47 -4.90 -7.17 -13.63
CA LYS A 47 -3.56 -6.97 -14.20
C LYS A 47 -2.46 -7.24 -13.18
N GLN A 48 -2.71 -6.90 -11.91
CA GLN A 48 -1.78 -7.03 -10.81
C GLN A 48 -1.64 -8.50 -10.43
N ILE A 49 -2.76 -9.18 -10.19
CA ILE A 49 -2.81 -10.62 -9.92
C ILE A 49 -2.13 -11.43 -11.03
N LYS A 50 -2.52 -11.17 -12.29
CA LYS A 50 -1.97 -11.85 -13.45
C LYS A 50 -0.44 -11.78 -13.46
N THR A 51 0.10 -10.60 -13.14
CA THR A 51 1.53 -10.40 -13.23
C THR A 51 2.28 -10.95 -12.01
N LEU A 52 1.80 -10.68 -10.80
CA LEU A 52 2.48 -11.10 -9.57
C LEU A 52 2.44 -12.62 -9.37
N TRP A 53 1.34 -13.28 -9.76
CA TRP A 53 1.22 -14.75 -9.74
C TRP A 53 1.65 -15.41 -11.05
N LYS A 54 2.20 -14.65 -12.01
CA LYS A 54 2.67 -15.14 -13.32
C LYS A 54 1.63 -16.02 -14.03
N ILE A 55 0.37 -15.61 -14.00
CA ILE A 55 -0.75 -16.37 -14.57
C ILE A 55 -0.72 -16.22 -16.09
N ALA A 56 -0.56 -17.33 -16.81
CA ALA A 56 -0.59 -17.34 -18.27
C ALA A 56 -2.01 -17.20 -18.83
N ASP A 57 -3.01 -17.66 -18.08
CA ASP A 57 -4.40 -17.74 -18.48
C ASP A 57 -5.05 -16.36 -18.76
N SER A 58 -6.20 -16.41 -19.44
CA SER A 58 -7.11 -15.28 -19.51
C SER A 58 -7.84 -15.11 -18.17
N ARG A 59 -8.36 -13.90 -17.92
CA ARG A 59 -9.14 -13.60 -16.71
C ARG A 59 -10.28 -14.60 -16.52
N ALA A 60 -11.06 -14.82 -17.57
CA ALA A 60 -12.23 -15.70 -17.52
C ALA A 60 -11.88 -17.14 -17.16
N VAL A 61 -10.73 -17.65 -17.64
CA VAL A 61 -10.26 -19.00 -17.31
C VAL A 61 -9.82 -19.06 -15.85
N PHE A 62 -9.10 -18.05 -15.38
CA PHE A 62 -8.67 -17.96 -13.99
C PHE A 62 -9.84 -17.83 -13.01
N ASP A 63 -10.79 -16.94 -13.29
CA ASP A 63 -11.99 -16.73 -12.46
C ASP A 63 -12.84 -18.01 -12.39
N LYS A 64 -12.99 -18.73 -13.51
CA LYS A 64 -13.67 -20.02 -13.54
C LYS A 64 -12.96 -21.06 -12.66
N ARG A 65 -11.62 -21.10 -12.66
CA ARG A 65 -10.84 -22.00 -11.80
C ARG A 65 -10.96 -21.62 -10.33
N LEU A 66 -10.89 -20.33 -10.00
CA LEU A 66 -11.13 -19.84 -8.63
C LEU A 66 -12.51 -20.25 -8.12
N ALA A 67 -13.56 -20.04 -8.92
CA ALA A 67 -14.92 -20.41 -8.56
C ALA A 67 -15.12 -21.92 -8.40
N ALA A 68 -14.36 -22.74 -9.15
CA ALA A 68 -14.35 -24.19 -9.02
C ALA A 68 -13.54 -24.71 -7.82
N GLY A 69 -12.78 -23.84 -7.14
CA GLY A 69 -11.86 -24.24 -6.06
C GLY A 69 -10.50 -24.75 -6.53
N ASP A 70 -10.22 -24.68 -7.83
CA ASP A 70 -8.98 -25.16 -8.49
C ASP A 70 -7.93 -24.03 -8.68
N GLY A 71 -8.19 -22.85 -8.11
CA GLY A 71 -7.28 -21.72 -8.07
C GLY A 71 -6.49 -21.63 -6.75
N PRO A 72 -5.56 -20.66 -6.62
CA PRO A 72 -4.80 -20.47 -5.39
C PRO A 72 -5.73 -20.20 -4.20
N GLN A 73 -5.56 -20.96 -3.11
CA GLN A 73 -6.46 -20.92 -1.96
C GLN A 73 -6.43 -19.58 -1.20
N GLU A 74 -5.38 -18.80 -1.39
CA GLU A 74 -5.19 -17.48 -0.81
C GLU A 74 -5.90 -16.36 -1.58
N ILE A 75 -6.37 -16.60 -2.80
CA ILE A 75 -7.00 -15.57 -3.65
C ILE A 75 -8.51 -15.76 -3.63
N ARG A 76 -9.25 -14.68 -3.39
CA ARG A 76 -10.70 -14.59 -3.60
C ARG A 76 -10.99 -13.54 -4.65
N GLU A 77 -11.97 -13.79 -5.51
CA GLU A 77 -12.52 -12.77 -6.41
C GLU A 77 -13.80 -12.22 -5.79
N SER A 78 -14.00 -10.90 -5.87
CA SER A 78 -15.26 -10.24 -5.51
C SER A 78 -15.38 -8.90 -6.24
N GLU A 79 -16.53 -8.66 -6.86
CA GLU A 79 -16.87 -7.41 -7.57
C GLU A 79 -15.83 -6.97 -8.61
N GLY A 80 -15.15 -7.92 -9.23
CA GLY A 80 -14.15 -7.67 -10.25
C GLY A 80 -12.75 -7.37 -9.71
N LEU A 81 -12.56 -7.43 -8.39
CA LEU A 81 -11.30 -7.31 -7.66
C LEU A 81 -10.88 -8.65 -7.06
N TYR A 82 -9.62 -8.74 -6.65
CA TYR A 82 -9.04 -9.92 -6.05
C TYR A 82 -8.46 -9.60 -4.68
N PHE A 83 -8.78 -10.44 -3.71
CA PHE A 83 -8.39 -10.30 -2.31
C PHE A 83 -7.44 -11.44 -1.96
N VAL A 84 -6.19 -11.11 -1.68
CA VAL A 84 -5.15 -12.10 -1.35
C VAL A 84 -4.89 -12.09 0.15
N HIS A 85 -5.00 -13.24 0.81
CA HIS A 85 -4.85 -13.36 2.27
C HIS A 85 -3.96 -14.53 2.70
N SER A 86 -3.33 -14.42 3.88
CA SER A 86 -2.72 -15.56 4.58
C SER A 86 -1.56 -16.26 3.86
N LYS A 87 -0.91 -15.58 2.90
CA LYS A 87 0.35 -15.98 2.27
C LYS A 87 1.24 -14.76 2.09
N PRO A 88 2.58 -14.93 2.19
CA PRO A 88 3.50 -13.87 1.83
C PRO A 88 3.26 -13.46 0.38
N CYS A 89 3.40 -12.16 0.10
CA CYS A 89 3.34 -11.63 -1.25
C CYS A 89 4.23 -12.51 -2.17
N PRO A 90 3.78 -12.96 -3.35
CA PRO A 90 4.60 -13.79 -4.25
C PRO A 90 5.88 -13.11 -4.72
N ALA A 91 5.94 -11.78 -4.61
CA ALA A 91 7.15 -11.03 -4.87
C ALA A 91 8.16 -11.07 -3.73
N TYR A 92 7.81 -11.58 -2.55
CA TYR A 92 8.75 -11.72 -1.45
C TYR A 92 9.69 -12.91 -1.71
N ASP A 93 10.95 -12.62 -1.95
CA ASP A 93 12.01 -13.60 -2.05
C ASP A 93 12.41 -14.06 -0.64
N GLN A 94 12.03 -15.28 -0.29
CA GLN A 94 12.35 -15.89 1.00
C GLN A 94 13.86 -16.11 1.19
N ALA A 95 14.62 -16.32 0.11
CA ALA A 95 16.05 -16.56 0.18
C ALA A 95 16.83 -15.25 0.38
N GLY A 96 16.45 -14.20 -0.34
CA GLY A 96 17.03 -12.85 -0.25
C GLY A 96 16.39 -11.94 0.80
N GLY A 97 15.37 -12.40 1.53
CA GLY A 97 14.71 -11.68 2.61
C GLY A 97 14.03 -10.37 2.20
N SER A 98 13.72 -10.17 0.92
CA SER A 98 13.29 -8.88 0.37
C SER A 98 12.27 -9.03 -0.75
N CYS A 99 11.56 -7.95 -1.06
CA CYS A 99 10.58 -7.94 -2.14
C CYS A 99 11.26 -7.70 -3.50
N GLN A 100 11.08 -8.61 -4.44
CA GLN A 100 11.57 -8.55 -5.82
C GLN A 100 10.89 -7.44 -6.63
N ILE A 101 9.73 -6.93 -6.20
CA ILE A 101 9.14 -5.72 -6.78
C ILE A 101 10.00 -4.48 -6.46
N TYR A 102 10.85 -4.54 -5.42
CA TYR A 102 11.72 -3.43 -5.03
C TYR A 102 13.11 -3.47 -5.67
N GLY A 103 13.19 -4.05 -6.86
CA GLY A 103 14.20 -3.74 -7.89
C GLY A 103 13.60 -3.31 -9.25
N GLN A 104 12.25 -3.27 -9.36
CA GLN A 104 11.36 -2.89 -10.50
C GLN A 104 11.70 -3.46 -11.90
N ALA A 105 10.73 -3.98 -12.67
CA ALA A 105 10.01 -3.16 -13.66
C ALA A 105 8.49 -3.37 -13.63
N LEU A 106 7.99 -4.12 -12.65
CA LEU A 106 6.59 -4.48 -12.55
C LEU A 106 6.01 -4.12 -11.19
N LYS A 107 5.84 -2.81 -10.99
CA LYS A 107 4.85 -2.27 -10.06
C LYS A 107 3.59 -1.98 -10.86
N PRO A 108 2.49 -2.75 -10.68
CA PRO A 108 1.25 -2.45 -11.38
C PRO A 108 0.75 -1.04 -11.05
N VAL A 109 0.13 -0.37 -12.03
CA VAL A 109 -0.59 0.89 -11.77
C VAL A 109 -1.69 0.58 -10.74
N GLY A 110 -1.77 1.38 -9.66
CA GLY A 110 -2.69 1.15 -8.55
C GLY A 110 -2.25 0.10 -7.51
N CYS A 111 -1.03 -0.43 -7.57
CA CYS A 111 -0.50 -1.30 -6.53
C CYS A 111 -0.02 -0.43 -5.35
N SER A 112 -0.82 -0.39 -4.29
CA SER A 112 -0.59 0.35 -3.05
C SER A 112 0.10 -0.51 -1.97
N ASP A 113 0.69 -1.66 -2.33
CA ASP A 113 1.18 -2.78 -1.47
C ASP A 113 2.37 -2.45 -0.56
N PHE A 114 2.22 -1.38 0.17
CA PHE A 114 3.22 -0.82 1.00
C PHE A 114 2.52 -0.16 2.17
N PRO A 115 3.20 -0.12 3.30
CA PRO A 115 2.58 0.31 4.54
C PRO A 115 2.30 1.82 4.57
N VAL A 116 2.33 2.57 3.46
CA VAL A 116 2.05 4.01 3.40
C VAL A 116 1.31 4.39 2.10
N TYR A 117 -0.01 4.40 2.08
CA TYR A 117 -0.78 4.70 0.86
C TYR A 117 -1.76 5.84 1.05
N GLU A 118 -2.18 6.45 -0.06
CA GLU A 118 -3.27 7.42 -0.04
C GLU A 118 -4.62 6.71 0.01
N ASP A 119 -5.50 7.17 0.88
CA ASP A 119 -6.89 6.75 0.98
C ASP A 119 -7.79 7.98 1.21
N ARG A 120 -8.64 8.28 0.23
CA ARG A 120 -9.71 9.28 0.29
C ARG A 120 -9.27 10.67 0.80
N GLY A 121 -8.07 11.11 0.42
CA GLY A 121 -7.47 12.39 0.78
C GLY A 121 -6.68 12.39 2.09
N SER A 122 -6.37 11.21 2.63
CA SER A 122 -5.45 11.02 3.77
C SER A 122 -4.37 10.00 3.42
N ILE A 123 -3.32 9.91 4.24
CA ILE A 123 -2.34 8.84 4.14
C ILE A 123 -2.63 7.80 5.21
N MET A 124 -2.70 6.53 4.83
CA MET A 124 -2.77 5.39 5.72
C MET A 124 -1.38 4.80 5.91
N ALA A 125 -0.97 4.62 7.16
CA ALA A 125 0.31 4.05 7.54
C ALA A 125 0.12 2.76 8.36
N ASP A 126 0.73 1.64 7.93
CA ASP A 126 0.68 0.34 8.61
C ASP A 126 1.97 0.05 9.37
N LEU A 127 1.90 0.22 10.68
CA LEU A 127 3.02 0.06 11.61
C LEU A 127 3.42 -1.40 11.87
N ARG A 128 2.72 -2.37 11.28
CA ARG A 128 3.20 -3.76 11.27
C ARG A 128 4.47 -3.90 10.44
N CYS A 129 4.69 -2.99 9.49
CA CYS A 129 5.98 -2.84 8.83
C CYS A 129 6.90 -1.97 9.68
N GLU A 130 7.97 -2.57 10.20
CA GLU A 130 8.95 -1.86 11.03
C GLU A 130 9.72 -0.75 10.29
N ALA A 131 9.72 -0.78 8.96
CA ALA A 131 10.33 0.26 8.13
C ALA A 131 9.50 1.56 8.10
N VAL A 132 8.28 1.57 8.63
CA VAL A 132 7.47 2.79 8.74
C VAL A 132 7.82 3.55 10.01
N ASP A 133 8.47 4.70 9.82
CA ASP A 133 8.67 5.69 10.86
C ASP A 133 7.65 6.83 10.68
N LEU A 134 6.69 6.93 11.61
CA LEU A 134 5.65 7.96 11.58
C LEU A 134 6.20 9.39 11.65
N LYS A 135 7.29 9.61 12.37
CA LYS A 135 7.90 10.93 12.49
C LYS A 135 8.58 11.31 11.17
N ALA A 136 9.32 10.38 10.58
CA ALA A 136 9.94 10.58 9.27
C ALA A 136 8.88 10.80 8.18
N LEU A 137 7.84 9.97 8.15
CA LEU A 137 6.71 10.09 7.22
C LEU A 137 5.96 11.43 7.38
N THR A 138 5.67 11.85 8.60
CA THR A 138 5.01 13.14 8.85
C THR A 138 5.87 14.29 8.37
N ALA A 139 7.16 14.27 8.67
CA ALA A 139 8.10 15.29 8.17
C ALA A 139 8.19 15.26 6.64
N TRP A 140 8.15 14.07 6.03
CA TRP A 140 8.15 13.90 4.58
C TRP A 140 6.94 14.58 3.93
N ILE A 141 5.72 14.23 4.37
CA ILE A 141 4.48 14.80 3.82
C ILE A 141 4.46 16.32 4.02
N ALA A 142 4.89 16.82 5.17
CA ALA A 142 4.93 18.27 5.45
C ALA A 142 5.89 19.00 4.49
N ARG A 143 7.05 18.41 4.18
CA ARG A 143 7.98 18.96 3.19
C ARG A 143 7.38 18.95 1.78
N THR A 144 6.66 17.89 1.41
CA THR A 144 6.06 17.77 0.07
C THR A 144 4.92 18.77 -0.17
N LEU A 145 4.06 18.97 0.83
CA LEU A 145 2.87 19.82 0.69
C LEU A 145 3.11 21.30 1.10
N GLY A 146 4.23 21.58 1.76
CA GLY A 146 4.63 22.93 2.17
C GLY A 146 4.24 23.32 3.61
N PRO A 147 4.70 24.48 4.09
CA PRO A 147 4.59 24.88 5.50
C PRO A 147 3.15 25.21 5.96
N GLU A 148 2.25 25.46 5.02
CA GLU A 148 0.85 25.84 5.29
C GLU A 148 -0.07 24.66 5.61
N VAL A 149 0.50 23.45 5.73
CA VAL A 149 -0.27 22.26 6.09
C VAL A 149 0.08 21.76 7.49
N ARG A 150 -0.95 21.39 8.24
CA ARG A 150 -0.84 20.68 9.49
C ARG A 150 -1.27 19.23 9.28
N ILE A 151 -0.41 18.30 9.66
CA ILE A 151 -0.73 16.87 9.64
C ILE A 151 -1.30 16.49 11.00
N VAL A 152 -2.42 15.77 10.98
CA VAL A 152 -3.06 15.20 12.17
C VAL A 152 -3.01 13.69 12.06
N GLN A 153 -2.51 13.03 13.09
CA GLN A 153 -2.43 11.58 13.17
C GLN A 153 -3.59 11.03 14.01
N SER A 154 -4.17 9.93 13.59
CA SER A 154 -5.12 9.14 14.37
C SER A 154 -4.91 7.65 14.12
N ALA A 155 -4.77 6.86 15.17
CA ALA A 155 -4.78 5.41 15.05
C ALA A 155 -6.21 4.87 14.99
N ASP A 156 -6.43 3.82 14.22
CA ASP A 156 -7.68 3.07 14.24
C ASP A 156 -7.88 2.39 15.61
N ARG A 157 -9.12 2.34 16.10
CA ARG A 157 -9.42 1.80 17.44
C ARG A 157 -9.35 0.28 17.49
N GLU A 158 -9.76 -0.37 16.42
CA GLU A 158 -9.76 -1.83 16.29
C GLU A 158 -8.40 -2.32 15.79
N PHE A 159 -7.74 -1.50 14.98
CA PHE A 159 -6.44 -1.78 14.39
C PHE A 159 -5.43 -0.68 14.75
N PRO A 160 -4.91 -0.63 15.99
CA PRO A 160 -4.04 0.46 16.46
C PRO A 160 -2.71 0.58 15.69
N PHE A 161 -2.36 -0.45 14.91
CA PHE A 161 -1.22 -0.43 14.00
C PHE A 161 -1.52 0.26 12.67
N LEU A 162 -2.77 0.56 12.34
CA LEU A 162 -3.15 1.41 11.21
C LEU A 162 -3.33 2.85 11.70
N VAL A 163 -2.50 3.75 11.18
CA VAL A 163 -2.51 5.17 11.50
C VAL A 163 -2.89 5.98 10.28
N THR A 164 -3.91 6.80 10.40
CA THR A 164 -4.31 7.78 9.40
C THR A 164 -3.59 9.10 9.67
N LEU A 165 -2.96 9.67 8.64
CA LEU A 165 -2.39 11.01 8.61
C LEU A 165 -3.27 11.87 7.69
N SER A 166 -4.08 12.74 8.30
CA SER A 166 -4.93 13.68 7.57
C SER A 166 -4.29 15.05 7.45
N VAL A 167 -4.39 15.65 6.27
CA VAL A 167 -3.92 17.01 6.01
C VAL A 167 -5.00 18.01 6.37
N ARG A 168 -4.64 19.03 7.16
CA ARG A 168 -5.48 20.20 7.44
C ARG A 168 -4.75 21.45 6.97
N SER A 169 -5.48 22.39 6.38
CA SER A 169 -4.92 23.72 6.13
C SER A 169 -4.63 24.41 7.46
N SER A 170 -3.49 25.07 7.55
CA SER A 170 -3.09 25.91 8.68
C SER A 170 -3.88 27.25 8.73
N GLY A 171 -4.83 27.47 7.81
CA GLY A 171 -5.61 28.71 7.68
C GLY A 171 -6.84 28.81 8.60
N ASN A 172 -6.69 29.61 9.66
CA ASN A 172 -7.66 30.46 10.38
C ASN A 172 -9.13 30.02 10.55
N LYS A 173 -9.56 29.89 11.82
CA LYS A 173 -10.96 30.11 12.25
C LYS A 173 -11.44 31.44 11.67
N ARG A 174 -12.39 31.43 10.74
CA ARG A 174 -13.23 32.60 10.51
C ARG A 174 -14.26 32.66 11.64
N LYS A 175 -14.08 33.65 12.51
CA LYS A 175 -15.14 34.26 13.31
C LYS A 175 -16.15 34.90 12.36
#